data_AF-A0A4D9CUL4-F1
#
_entry.id   AF-A0A4D9CUL4-F1
#
_cell.length_a   1.000
_cell.length_b   1.000
_cell.length_c   1.000
_cell.angle_alpha   90.00
_cell.angle_beta   90.00
_cell.angle_gamma   90.00
#
_symmetry.space_group_name_H-M   'P 1'
#
loop_
_entity.id
_entity.type
_entity.pdbx_description
1 polymer ?
#
loop_
_entity_poly.entity_id
_entity_poly.type
_entity_poly.pdbx_seq_one_letter_code
_entity_poly.pdbx_strand_id
1 'polypeptide(L)'
;MATARGPQVRRASIIVTGFGQFMGVTDNPTQHLIEALQGKLSKGPDGGAAEDPDGGQTSVLTCLVMEVSAAGAKEAVERLHCYRPGTQDGREGGREVGTRKERGAEDGKEGGVEEGGPLIFLHMGVDAEATCFKLHQPSGDPICSSIMDLTHCYYSTIDLHGLAQVGGQGGREGGSEGGSGS
;
A
#
# COMPACT_ATOMS: atom_id res chain seq x y z
N MET A 1 -18.16 -33.92 16.66
CA MET A 1 -16.77 -33.86 16.15
C MET A 1 -16.58 -32.49 15.53
N ALA A 2 -15.74 -31.64 16.11
CA ALA A 2 -15.43 -30.34 15.54
C ALA A 2 -14.43 -30.53 14.38
N THR A 3 -14.83 -30.17 13.16
CA THR A 3 -13.91 -30.10 12.03
C THR A 3 -12.88 -29.02 12.30
N ALA A 4 -11.60 -29.38 12.38
CA ALA A 4 -10.50 -28.42 12.47
C ALA A 4 -10.62 -27.45 11.30
N ARG A 5 -10.85 -26.16 11.59
CA ARG A 5 -10.81 -25.12 10.56
C ARG A 5 -9.39 -25.13 10.01
N GLY A 6 -9.24 -25.32 8.70
CA GLY A 6 -7.96 -25.21 8.02
C GLY A 6 -7.30 -23.84 8.28
N PRO A 7 -5.99 -23.71 8.04
CA PRO A 7 -5.30 -22.44 8.23
C PRO A 7 -6.02 -21.34 7.45
N GLN A 8 -6.54 -20.35 8.18
CA GLN A 8 -7.17 -19.19 7.55
C GLN A 8 -6.07 -18.38 6.87
N VAL A 9 -6.10 -18.35 5.54
CA VAL A 9 -5.26 -17.46 4.74
C VAL A 9 -5.64 -16.02 5.11
N ARG A 10 -4.74 -15.31 5.78
CA ARG A 10 -4.95 -13.90 6.10
C ARG A 10 -4.67 -13.08 4.87
N ARG A 11 -5.68 -12.34 4.40
CA ARG A 11 -5.52 -11.38 3.31
C ARG A 11 -4.87 -10.11 3.85
N ALA A 12 -3.74 -9.69 3.29
CA ALA A 12 -3.14 -8.41 3.61
C ALA A 12 -3.65 -7.33 2.66
N SER A 13 -3.96 -6.16 3.20
CA SER A 13 -4.37 -4.98 2.46
C SER A 13 -3.25 -3.97 2.45
N ILE A 14 -2.84 -3.50 1.26
CA ILE A 14 -1.73 -2.55 1.12
C ILE A 14 -2.22 -1.20 0.62
N ILE A 15 -1.81 -0.12 1.28
CA ILE A 15 -1.92 1.25 0.82
C ILE A 15 -0.53 1.72 0.43
N VAL A 16 -0.36 2.14 -0.82
CA VAL A 16 0.92 2.66 -1.31
C VAL A 16 0.78 4.16 -1.55
N THR A 17 1.69 4.95 -1.02
CA THR A 17 1.72 6.39 -1.28
C THR A 17 3.04 6.84 -1.87
N GLY A 18 3.01 7.93 -2.61
CA GLY A 18 4.21 8.64 -3.08
C GLY A 18 3.98 10.13 -3.04
N PHE A 19 4.94 10.90 -3.53
CA PHE A 19 4.87 12.36 -3.55
C PHE A 19 4.74 12.87 -4.97
N GLY A 20 3.95 13.94 -5.13
CA GLY A 20 3.84 14.68 -6.39
C GLY A 20 5.07 15.54 -6.68
N GLN A 21 4.95 16.38 -7.70
CA GLN A 21 5.96 17.39 -8.04
C GLN A 21 6.23 18.36 -6.87
N PHE A 22 7.48 18.87 -6.77
CA PHE A 22 7.88 19.82 -5.73
C PHE A 22 8.97 20.78 -6.20
N MET A 23 8.97 22.01 -5.68
CA MET A 23 10.07 22.99 -5.85
C MET A 23 10.59 23.14 -7.30
N GLY A 24 9.70 23.19 -8.28
CA GLY A 24 10.07 23.31 -9.70
C GLY A 24 10.59 22.02 -10.34
N VAL A 25 10.68 20.92 -9.59
CA VAL A 25 10.88 19.57 -10.12
C VAL A 25 9.57 19.10 -10.74
N THR A 26 9.49 19.17 -12.07
CA THR A 26 8.31 18.74 -12.84
C THR A 26 8.23 17.23 -13.03
N ASP A 27 9.30 16.51 -12.70
CA ASP A 27 9.42 15.07 -12.92
C ASP A 27 9.79 14.36 -11.62
N ASN A 28 8.77 13.89 -10.88
CA ASN A 28 8.98 13.12 -9.65
C ASN A 28 8.79 11.62 -9.94
N PRO A 29 9.84 10.80 -9.83
CA PRO A 29 9.74 9.37 -10.13
C PRO A 29 8.77 8.61 -9.21
N THR A 30 8.55 9.08 -7.97
CA THR A 30 7.55 8.45 -7.09
C THR A 30 6.13 8.68 -7.57
N GLN A 31 5.82 9.85 -8.11
CA GLN A 31 4.51 10.11 -8.71
C GLN A 31 4.23 9.12 -9.85
N HIS A 32 5.16 8.99 -10.80
CA HIS A 32 5.03 8.06 -11.93
C HIS A 32 4.88 6.61 -11.49
N LEU A 33 5.63 6.19 -10.47
CA LEU A 33 5.54 4.84 -9.92
C LEU A 33 4.12 4.57 -9.37
N ILE A 34 3.57 5.50 -8.58
CA ILE A 34 2.25 5.37 -7.99
C ILE A 34 1.15 5.38 -9.06
N GLU A 35 1.23 6.26 -10.04
CA GLU A 35 0.29 6.32 -11.17
C GLU A 35 0.35 5.05 -12.02
N ALA A 36 1.55 4.54 -12.30
CA ALA A 36 1.73 3.28 -13.03
C ALA A 36 1.19 2.08 -12.25
N LEU A 37 1.42 2.01 -10.94
CA LEU A 37 0.84 0.98 -10.07
C LEU A 37 -0.69 1.07 -10.07
N GLN A 38 -1.25 2.26 -9.89
CA GLN A 38 -2.70 2.48 -9.95
C GLN A 38 -3.27 2.02 -11.29
N GLY A 39 -2.65 2.40 -12.40
CA GLY A 39 -3.07 2.00 -13.74
C GLY A 39 -3.02 0.49 -13.97
N LYS A 40 -2.10 -0.25 -13.32
CA LYS A 40 -2.08 -1.71 -13.35
C LYS A 40 -3.22 -2.31 -12.53
N LEU A 41 -3.50 -1.76 -11.35
CA LEU A 41 -4.57 -2.23 -10.48
C LEU A 41 -5.95 -2.03 -11.11
N SER A 42 -6.17 -0.91 -11.81
CA SER A 42 -7.44 -0.59 -12.47
C SER A 42 -7.72 -1.43 -13.73
N LYS A 43 -6.71 -2.08 -14.31
CA LYS A 43 -6.83 -2.80 -15.60
C LYS A 43 -7.00 -4.32 -15.46
N GLY A 44 -6.89 -4.87 -14.25
CA GLY A 44 -7.09 -6.31 -14.01
C GLY A 44 -8.57 -6.67 -13.84
N PRO A 45 -9.06 -7.78 -14.43
CA PRO A 45 -10.45 -8.22 -14.29
C PRO A 45 -10.87 -8.57 -12.84
N ASP A 46 -9.89 -8.81 -11.96
CA ASP A 46 -10.10 -9.19 -10.54
C ASP A 46 -9.45 -8.21 -9.53
N GLY A 47 -9.18 -6.95 -9.91
CA GLY A 47 -8.71 -5.94 -8.96
C GLY A 47 -7.31 -6.19 -8.38
N GLY A 48 -6.39 -6.76 -9.16
CA GLY A 48 -4.95 -6.75 -8.86
C GLY A 48 -4.50 -7.61 -7.67
N ALA A 49 -5.26 -8.65 -7.31
CA ALA A 49 -4.76 -9.67 -6.38
C ALA A 49 -3.60 -10.43 -7.06
N ALA A 50 -2.37 -10.19 -6.62
CA ALA A 50 -1.26 -11.05 -6.98
C ALA A 50 -1.43 -12.37 -6.21
N GLU A 51 -1.51 -13.49 -6.92
CA GLU A 51 -1.45 -14.80 -6.27
C GLU A 51 -0.05 -14.99 -5.69
N ASP A 52 0.03 -15.08 -4.37
CA ASP A 52 1.26 -15.44 -3.69
C ASP A 52 1.52 -16.95 -3.97
N PRO A 53 2.73 -17.35 -4.37
CA PRO A 53 3.08 -18.76 -4.52
C PRO A 53 2.80 -19.60 -3.25
N ASP A 54 2.78 -18.98 -2.06
CA ASP A 54 2.46 -19.65 -0.79
C ASP A 54 0.95 -19.65 -0.46
N GLY A 55 0.09 -19.24 -1.41
CA GLY A 55 -1.37 -19.20 -1.25
C GLY A 55 -1.88 -18.01 -0.42
N GLY A 56 -0.99 -17.09 -0.03
CA GLY A 56 -1.33 -15.77 0.48
C GLY A 56 -2.09 -14.95 -0.57
N GLN A 57 -3.06 -14.15 -0.13
CA GLN A 57 -3.72 -13.19 -1.01
C GLN A 57 -3.44 -11.79 -0.49
N THR A 58 -2.62 -11.06 -1.24
CA THR A 58 -2.31 -9.67 -0.94
C THR A 58 -2.99 -8.79 -1.98
N SER A 59 -3.77 -7.82 -1.52
CA SER A 59 -4.45 -6.85 -2.39
C SER A 59 -3.95 -5.45 -2.10
N VAL A 60 -3.48 -4.76 -3.14
CA VAL A 60 -3.23 -3.31 -3.04
C VAL A 60 -4.58 -2.61 -3.14
N LEU A 61 -4.99 -1.96 -2.05
CA LEU A 61 -6.28 -1.30 -1.94
C LEU A 61 -6.30 0.03 -2.68
N THR A 62 -5.25 0.83 -2.52
CA THR A 62 -5.18 2.15 -3.12
C THR A 62 -3.74 2.63 -3.27
N CYS A 63 -3.58 3.50 -4.27
CA CYS A 63 -2.36 4.20 -4.62
C CYS A 63 -2.66 5.70 -4.53
N LEU A 64 -1.90 6.43 -3.70
CA LEU A 64 -2.13 7.86 -3.48
C LEU A 64 -0.87 8.70 -3.73
N VAL A 65 -0.99 9.70 -4.59
CA VAL A 65 0.03 10.74 -4.74
C VAL A 65 -0.30 11.87 -3.77
N MET A 66 0.60 12.15 -2.84
CA MET A 66 0.47 13.21 -1.84
C MET A 66 1.10 14.51 -2.32
N GLU A 67 0.52 15.63 -1.90
CA GLU A 67 1.14 16.94 -2.05
C GLU A 67 2.45 17.00 -1.25
N VAL A 68 3.47 17.66 -1.81
CA VAL A 68 4.76 17.85 -1.11
C VAL A 68 4.68 19.05 -0.17
N SER A 69 3.88 18.88 0.88
CA SER A 69 3.79 19.80 2.01
C SER A 69 3.53 19.02 3.29
N ALA A 70 4.04 19.51 4.42
CA ALA A 70 3.82 18.88 5.72
C ALA A 70 2.33 18.77 6.06
N ALA A 71 1.55 19.81 5.72
CA ALA A 71 0.11 19.85 5.92
C ALA A 71 -0.62 18.86 5.00
N GLY A 72 -0.30 18.84 3.70
CA GLY A 72 -0.94 17.94 2.73
C GLY A 72 -0.64 16.47 3.02
N ALA A 73 0.60 16.14 3.40
CA ALA A 73 0.97 14.80 3.81
C ALA A 73 0.23 14.36 5.09
N LYS A 74 0.14 15.25 6.09
CA LYS A 74 -0.59 14.97 7.34
C LYS A 74 -2.07 14.71 7.06
N GLU A 75 -2.74 15.60 6.32
CA GLU A 75 -4.16 15.43 5.98
C GLU A 75 -4.39 14.12 5.22
N ALA A 76 -3.54 13.81 4.24
CA ALA A 76 -3.64 12.57 3.47
C ALA A 76 -3.53 11.33 4.38
N VAL A 77 -2.54 11.29 5.27
CA VAL A 77 -2.35 10.18 6.21
C VAL A 77 -3.54 10.06 7.18
N GLU A 78 -4.03 11.16 7.74
CA GLU A 78 -5.20 11.17 8.63
C GLU A 78 -6.46 10.61 7.93
N ARG A 79 -6.70 10.98 6.66
CA ARG A 79 -7.80 10.42 5.87
C ARG A 79 -7.63 8.92 5.63
N LEU A 80 -6.41 8.45 5.41
CA LEU A 80 -6.13 7.02 5.21
C LEU A 80 -6.28 6.22 6.52
N HIS A 81 -6.01 6.80 7.69
CA HIS A 81 -6.27 6.14 8.98
C HIS A 81 -7.77 5.95 9.24
N CYS A 82 -8.61 6.82 8.69
CA CYS A 82 -10.07 6.66 8.73
C CYS A 82 -10.59 5.62 7.72
N TYR A 83 -9.74 5.10 6.84
CA TYR A 83 -10.12 4.09 5.86
C TYR A 83 -10.39 2.75 6.54
N ARG A 84 -11.64 2.27 6.45
CA ARG A 84 -12.02 0.91 6.83
C ARG A 84 -12.25 0.08 5.58
N PRO A 85 -11.42 -0.95 5.31
CA PRO A 85 -11.71 -1.92 4.27
C PRO A 85 -13.07 -2.58 4.56
N GLY A 86 -14.00 -2.56 3.59
CA GLY A 86 -15.29 -3.25 3.69
C GLY A 86 -16.52 -2.41 4.05
N THR A 87 -16.39 -1.10 4.29
CA THR A 87 -17.55 -0.19 4.46
C THR A 87 -17.83 0.69 3.25
N GLN A 88 -17.37 0.33 2.05
CA GLN A 88 -17.88 0.96 0.82
C GLN A 88 -19.32 0.50 0.59
N ASP A 89 -20.24 1.05 1.38
CA ASP A 89 -21.59 1.27 0.90
C ASP A 89 -21.45 2.06 -0.41
N GLY A 90 -21.87 1.47 -1.52
CA GLY A 90 -21.81 2.03 -2.88
C GLY A 90 -22.67 3.28 -3.07
N ARG A 91 -22.65 4.23 -2.14
CA ARG A 91 -23.20 5.57 -2.28
C ARG A 91 -22.06 6.54 -2.54
N GLU A 92 -21.60 6.55 -3.79
CA GLU A 92 -21.23 7.83 -4.38
C GLU A 92 -22.39 8.81 -4.20
N GLY A 93 -22.09 10.00 -3.72
CA GLY A 93 -23.04 11.04 -3.38
C GLY A 93 -23.82 11.56 -4.59
N GLY A 94 -24.83 10.82 -5.03
CA GLY A 94 -25.91 11.31 -5.88
C GLY A 94 -27.04 11.85 -4.99
N ARG A 95 -27.15 13.16 -4.89
CA ARG A 95 -28.25 13.85 -4.19
C ARG A 95 -29.53 13.77 -5.04
N GLU A 96 -30.19 12.61 -5.08
CA GLU A 96 -31.54 12.49 -5.63
C GLU A 96 -32.57 12.39 -4.50
N VAL A 97 -33.40 13.44 -4.40
CA VAL A 97 -34.59 13.48 -3.57
C VAL A 97 -35.69 12.71 -4.30
N GLY A 98 -35.84 11.44 -3.97
CA GLY A 98 -36.93 10.58 -4.45
C GLY A 98 -37.68 9.96 -3.29
N THR A 99 -38.86 10.49 -2.98
CA THR A 99 -39.81 9.93 -2.01
C THR A 99 -40.44 8.64 -2.56
N ARG A 100 -40.12 7.46 -2.00
CA ARG A 100 -41.03 6.31 -2.12
C ARG A 100 -40.86 5.19 -1.08
N LYS A 101 -41.92 5.08 -0.28
CA LYS A 101 -42.72 3.90 0.14
C LYS A 101 -42.01 2.62 0.62
N GLU A 102 -42.36 2.31 1.86
CA GLU A 102 -42.00 1.17 2.70
C GLU A 102 -42.24 -0.25 2.15
N ARG A 103 -41.49 -1.16 2.80
CA ARG A 103 -41.84 -2.50 3.31
C ARG A 103 -41.45 -3.73 2.49
N GLY A 104 -40.45 -4.43 3.02
CA GLY A 104 -40.19 -5.86 2.87
C GLY A 104 -39.21 -6.27 3.97
N ALA A 105 -39.66 -7.14 4.90
CA ALA A 105 -38.81 -7.70 5.95
C ALA A 105 -38.08 -8.91 5.37
N GLU A 106 -36.74 -8.85 5.33
CA GLU A 106 -35.91 -10.00 4.99
C GLU A 106 -35.16 -10.48 6.23
N ASP A 107 -35.22 -11.80 6.43
CA ASP A 107 -34.61 -12.53 7.54
C ASP A 107 -33.11 -12.26 7.64
N GLY A 108 -32.71 -11.78 8.82
CA GLY A 108 -31.34 -11.47 9.17
C GLY A 108 -30.46 -12.73 9.18
N LYS A 109 -29.79 -12.97 8.07
CA LYS A 109 -28.53 -13.72 8.08
C LYS A 109 -27.49 -12.78 8.68
N GLU A 110 -27.15 -13.00 9.95
CA GLU A 110 -25.98 -12.39 10.59
C GLU A 110 -24.73 -12.84 9.82
N GLY A 111 -24.39 -12.08 8.76
CA GLY A 111 -23.11 -12.19 8.10
C GLY A 111 -22.06 -11.84 9.15
N GLY A 112 -21.30 -12.84 9.59
CA GLY A 112 -20.16 -12.62 10.46
C GLY A 112 -19.27 -11.56 9.80
N VAL A 113 -19.02 -10.47 10.51
CA VAL A 113 -18.12 -9.42 10.08
C VAL A 113 -16.76 -10.09 9.86
N GLU A 114 -16.35 -10.24 8.59
CA GLU A 114 -15.01 -10.73 8.32
C GLU A 114 -14.03 -9.75 8.95
N GLU A 115 -13.28 -10.25 9.93
CA GLU A 115 -12.27 -9.48 10.64
C GLU A 115 -11.27 -8.99 9.60
N GLY A 116 -11.26 -7.68 9.34
CA GLY A 116 -10.40 -7.08 8.32
C GLY A 116 -8.96 -7.49 8.54
N GLY A 117 -8.33 -8.04 7.50
CA GLY A 117 -6.93 -8.43 7.55
C GLY A 117 -5.99 -7.24 7.81
N PRO A 118 -4.69 -7.50 8.03
CA PRO A 118 -3.73 -6.44 8.34
C PRO A 118 -3.67 -5.38 7.23
N LEU A 119 -3.62 -4.12 7.66
CA LEU A 119 -3.43 -2.97 6.77
C LEU A 119 -1.97 -2.52 6.82
N ILE A 120 -1.32 -2.52 5.66
CA ILE A 120 0.09 -2.15 5.49
C ILE A 120 0.15 -0.82 4.75
N PHE A 121 0.93 0.12 5.28
CA PHE A 121 1.22 1.40 4.64
C PHE A 121 2.64 1.40 4.08
N LEU A 122 2.78 1.64 2.79
CA LEU A 122 4.06 1.74 2.10
C LEU A 122 4.22 3.13 1.52
N HIS A 123 5.04 3.96 2.17
CA HIS A 123 5.32 5.33 1.75
C HIS A 123 6.62 5.35 0.93
N MET A 124 6.53 5.84 -0.31
CA MET A 124 7.66 6.01 -1.23
C MET A 124 8.09 7.47 -1.27
N GLY A 125 9.40 7.71 -1.18
CA GLY A 125 10.01 9.03 -1.30
C GLY A 125 11.15 9.02 -2.31
N VAL A 126 11.60 10.21 -2.69
CA VAL A 126 12.79 10.38 -3.54
C VAL A 126 13.97 10.79 -2.66
N ASP A 127 15.08 10.09 -2.85
CA ASP A 127 16.39 10.48 -2.35
C ASP A 127 17.27 10.79 -3.56
N ALA A 128 17.60 12.08 -3.73
CA ALA A 128 18.34 12.56 -4.91
C ALA A 128 19.78 12.04 -4.99
N GLU A 129 20.34 11.54 -3.88
CA GLU A 129 21.70 11.02 -3.80
C GLU A 129 21.73 9.48 -3.82
N ALA A 130 20.57 8.83 -3.79
CA ALA A 130 20.50 7.38 -3.80
C ALA A 130 20.83 6.80 -5.19
N THR A 131 21.73 5.82 -5.22
CA THR A 131 22.06 5.03 -6.41
C THR A 131 21.25 3.72 -6.50
N CYS A 132 20.49 3.40 -5.45
CA CYS A 132 19.67 2.21 -5.32
C CYS A 132 18.46 2.47 -4.40
N PHE A 133 17.51 1.53 -4.34
CA PHE A 133 16.41 1.59 -3.39
C PHE A 133 16.94 1.47 -1.95
N LYS A 134 16.56 2.44 -1.10
CA LYS A 134 16.86 2.44 0.33
C LYS A 134 15.59 2.13 1.10
N LEU A 135 15.66 1.14 1.99
CA LEU A 135 14.63 0.92 2.99
C LEU A 135 14.98 1.74 4.23
N HIS A 136 14.11 2.68 4.58
CA HIS A 136 14.36 3.56 5.70
C HIS A 136 14.05 2.84 7.01
N GLN A 137 15.09 2.40 7.71
CA GLN A 137 15.01 2.06 9.12
C GLN A 137 15.35 3.33 9.91
N PRO A 138 14.44 3.87 10.73
CA PRO A 138 14.72 5.03 11.56
C PRO A 138 15.92 4.71 12.46
N SER A 139 17.09 5.27 12.18
CA SER A 139 18.17 5.35 13.14
C SER A 139 17.73 6.38 14.18
N GLY A 140 17.88 6.08 15.48
CA GLY A 140 17.42 6.93 16.58
C GLY A 140 18.04 8.33 16.68
N ASP A 141 18.67 8.81 15.61
CA ASP A 141 19.05 10.20 15.45
C ASP A 141 17.82 10.98 14.98
N PRO A 142 17.31 11.94 15.77
CA PRO A 142 16.20 12.78 15.35
C PRO A 142 16.63 13.54 14.10
N ILE A 143 16.12 13.11 12.94
CA ILE A 143 16.25 13.85 11.70
C ILE A 143 15.68 15.24 11.96
N CYS A 144 16.55 16.24 11.87
CA CYS A 144 16.33 17.68 11.99
C CYS A 144 14.91 18.12 12.34
N SER A 145 14.76 18.51 13.60
CA SER A 145 13.65 19.21 14.24
C SER A 145 13.28 20.58 13.61
N SER A 146 13.67 20.87 12.37
CA SER A 146 13.32 22.15 11.73
C SER A 146 11.89 22.18 11.20
N ILE A 147 11.22 21.02 11.04
CA ILE A 147 9.89 20.95 10.41
C ILE A 147 8.82 20.28 11.29
N MET A 148 9.18 19.42 12.25
CA MET A 148 8.19 18.82 13.15
C MET A 148 8.73 18.59 14.57
N ASP A 149 7.92 19.00 15.55
CA ASP A 149 8.13 18.79 16.99
C ASP A 149 7.76 17.34 17.34
N LEU A 150 8.58 16.38 16.91
CA LEU A 150 8.35 14.95 17.15
C LEU A 150 9.19 14.47 18.33
N THR A 151 8.52 14.31 19.47
CA THR A 151 9.10 13.75 20.70
C THR A 151 9.27 12.22 20.67
N HIS A 152 8.86 11.58 19.58
CA HIS A 152 8.84 10.12 19.44
C HIS A 152 9.39 9.68 18.07
N CYS A 153 10.44 8.87 18.10
CA CYS A 153 10.90 8.10 16.95
C CYS A 153 10.16 6.76 16.93
N TYR A 154 9.54 6.41 15.80
CA TYR A 154 8.90 5.12 15.59
C TYR A 154 9.72 4.32 14.60
N TYR A 155 9.97 3.03 14.88
CA TYR A 155 10.62 2.13 13.92
C TYR A 155 9.60 1.59 12.91
N SER A 156 10.06 1.28 11.69
CA SER A 156 9.25 0.54 10.72
C SER A 156 8.89 -0.83 11.30
N THR A 157 7.63 -1.24 11.17
CA THR A 157 7.14 -2.57 11.56
C THR A 157 7.22 -3.59 10.44
N ILE A 158 7.60 -3.17 9.23
CA ILE A 158 7.80 -4.05 8.07
C ILE A 158 9.15 -4.77 8.25
N ASP A 159 9.19 -6.07 7.96
CA ASP A 159 10.43 -6.85 7.91
C ASP A 159 11.30 -6.37 6.73
N LEU A 160 12.19 -5.42 7.03
CA LEU A 160 13.09 -4.84 6.04
C LEU A 160 14.16 -5.85 5.58
N HIS A 161 14.51 -6.83 6.41
CA HIS A 161 15.51 -7.85 6.04
C HIS A 161 14.96 -8.80 4.99
N GLY A 162 13.74 -9.30 5.18
CA GLY A 162 13.06 -10.11 4.18
C GLY A 162 12.92 -9.36 2.85
N LEU A 163 12.50 -8.09 2.90
CA LEU A 163 12.31 -7.26 1.70
C LEU A 163 13.63 -7.00 0.95
N ALA A 164 14.74 -6.77 1.64
CA ALA A 164 16.04 -6.59 1.02
C ALA A 164 16.57 -7.85 0.32
N GLN A 165 16.29 -9.04 0.87
CA GLN A 165 16.73 -10.31 0.28
C GLN A 165 16.04 -10.60 -1.07
N VAL A 166 14.76 -10.27 -1.18
CA VAL A 166 14.00 -10.44 -2.45
C VAL A 166 14.62 -9.59 -3.56
N GLY A 167 15.07 -8.36 -3.26
CA GLY A 167 15.73 -7.49 -4.23
C GLY A 167 17.08 -8.01 -4.73
N GLY A 168 17.80 -8.79 -3.92
CA GLY A 168 19.14 -9.30 -4.27
C GLY A 168 19.15 -10.53 -5.19
N GLN A 169 18.06 -11.29 -5.26
CA GLN A 169 18.02 -12.53 -6.04
C GLN A 169 17.81 -12.32 -7.55
N GLY A 170 17.23 -11.19 -7.97
CA GLY A 170 16.91 -10.92 -9.38
C GLY A 170 18.10 -10.55 -10.28
N GLY A 171 19.33 -10.46 -9.76
CA GLY A 171 20.50 -9.95 -10.49
C GLY A 171 21.53 -10.98 -10.93
N ARG A 172 21.31 -12.29 -10.72
CA ARG A 172 22.36 -13.31 -10.84
C ARG A 172 22.24 -14.27 -12.04
N GLU A 173 21.27 -14.08 -12.93
CA GLU A 173 21.14 -14.88 -14.14
C GLU A 173 21.69 -14.12 -15.35
N GLY A 174 22.81 -14.60 -15.93
CA GLY A 174 23.19 -14.18 -17.29
C GLY A 174 24.69 -14.09 -17.64
N GLY A 175 25.61 -14.31 -16.70
CA GLY A 175 27.06 -14.22 -16.96
C GLY A 175 27.73 -15.56 -17.29
N SER A 176 27.26 -16.30 -18.30
CA SER A 176 28.04 -17.42 -18.85
C SER A 176 29.10 -16.86 -19.80
N GLU A 177 30.25 -16.46 -19.26
CA GLU A 177 31.43 -16.18 -20.09
C GLU A 177 31.83 -17.46 -20.82
N GLY A 178 31.60 -17.46 -22.13
CA GLY A 178 32.08 -18.48 -23.04
C GLY A 178 33.61 -18.49 -23.03
N GLY A 179 34.18 -19.54 -22.44
CA GLY A 179 35.59 -19.86 -22.56
C GLY A 179 35.97 -20.05 -24.02
N SER A 180 36.83 -19.18 -24.52
CA SER A 180 37.53 -19.38 -25.79
C SER A 180 38.74 -20.27 -25.52
N GLY A 181 38.61 -21.55 -25.88
CA GLY A 181 39.75 -22.45 -25.99
C GLY A 181 40.55 -22.12 -27.24
N SER A 182 41.86 -21.98 -27.09
CA SER A 182 42.86 -22.10 -28.14
C SER A 182 44.03 -22.90 -27.59
#